data_AF-U5W2S6-F1
#
_entry.id   AF-U5W2S6-F1
#
_cell.length_a   1.000
_cell.length_b   1.000
_cell.length_c   1.000
_cell.angle_alpha   90.00
_cell.angle_beta   90.00
_cell.angle_gamma   90.00
#
_symmetry.space_group_name_H-M   'P 1'
#
loop_
_entity.id
_entity.type
_entity.pdbx_description
1 polymer ?
#
loop_
_entity_poly.entity_id
_entity_poly.type
_entity_poly.pdbx_seq_one_letter_code
_entity_poly.pdbx_strand_id
1 'polypeptide(L)'
;MGLAALLVLLVRVAVIASSDPIPPPTSAGVPSFADALIVRGTAPVNLDAGKVASLRSTRAALEISAGELTFVSGSCGEKTITTVSVTLAVTKGSAVVDPAWFQLETVSGGTVTALADCYTGVTELEAGERATVEMPFEARDPKRLVFGADPHQPQAVWQLS
;
A
#
# COMPACT_ATOMS: atom_id res chain seq x y z
N MET A 1 -39.10 38.23 58.92
CA MET A 1 -38.06 37.19 59.09
C MET A 1 -37.96 36.48 57.76
N GLY A 2 -36.90 36.54 56.97
CA GLY A 2 -35.61 37.23 57.01
C GLY A 2 -35.03 37.14 55.59
N LEU A 3 -33.95 37.89 55.35
CA LEU A 3 -32.81 37.64 54.42
C LEU A 3 -33.11 37.05 53.02
N ALA A 4 -32.47 37.47 51.93
CA ALA A 4 -31.45 38.45 51.66
C ALA A 4 -31.37 38.54 50.12
N ALA A 5 -30.88 39.67 49.62
CA ALA A 5 -30.53 39.86 48.23
C ALA A 5 -29.50 38.82 47.76
N LEU A 6 -29.67 38.29 46.55
CA LEU A 6 -28.52 37.86 45.76
C LEU A 6 -28.78 38.11 44.27
N LEU A 7 -28.08 39.14 43.80
CA LEU A 7 -27.77 39.45 42.42
C LEU A 7 -27.12 38.22 41.78
N VAL A 8 -27.76 37.59 40.77
CA VAL A 8 -27.09 36.58 39.96
C VAL A 8 -26.91 37.13 38.54
N LEU A 9 -25.64 37.41 38.31
CA LEU A 9 -24.95 37.88 37.11
C LEU A 9 -25.41 37.14 35.84
N LEU A 10 -25.75 37.91 34.80
CA LEU A 10 -25.71 37.42 33.42
C LEU A 10 -24.27 37.02 33.09
N VAL A 11 -23.98 35.72 33.06
CA VAL A 11 -22.79 35.21 32.38
C VAL A 11 -23.23 34.72 31.01
N ARG A 12 -23.07 35.59 30.00
CA ARG A 12 -22.97 35.14 28.62
C ARG A 12 -21.72 34.28 28.54
N VAL A 13 -21.89 32.96 28.44
CA VAL A 13 -20.79 32.07 28.07
C VAL A 13 -20.46 32.39 26.62
N ALA A 14 -19.47 33.28 26.45
CA ALA A 14 -18.71 33.32 25.23
C ALA A 14 -18.02 31.97 25.12
N VAL A 15 -18.49 31.13 24.20
CA VAL A 15 -17.68 30.03 23.69
C VAL A 15 -16.51 30.70 22.99
N ILE A 16 -15.42 30.89 23.74
CA ILE A 16 -14.12 31.11 23.14
C ILE A 16 -13.81 29.77 22.48
N ALA A 17 -14.15 29.66 21.19
CA ALA A 17 -13.47 28.75 20.31
C ALA A 17 -12.01 29.18 20.35
N SER A 18 -11.24 28.61 21.29
CA SER A 18 -9.79 28.69 21.25
C SER A 18 -9.43 28.00 19.95
N SER A 19 -9.25 28.83 18.94
CA SER A 19 -8.63 28.46 17.68
C SER A 19 -7.15 28.38 18.00
N ASP A 20 -6.77 27.50 18.93
CA ASP A 20 -5.41 27.02 18.95
C ASP A 20 -5.30 26.21 17.67
N PRO A 21 -4.51 26.64 16.68
CA PRO A 21 -4.16 25.74 15.61
C PRO A 21 -3.53 24.54 16.30
N ILE A 22 -4.22 23.39 16.26
CA ILE A 22 -3.56 22.11 16.42
C ILE A 22 -2.40 22.22 15.44
N PRO A 23 -1.14 22.27 15.90
CA PRO A 23 -0.03 22.31 14.98
C PRO A 23 -0.25 21.13 14.04
N PRO A 24 -0.14 21.32 12.70
CA PRO A 24 -0.20 20.19 11.79
C PRO A 24 0.72 19.12 12.38
N PRO A 25 0.32 17.84 12.43
CA PRO A 25 1.15 16.81 13.03
C PRO A 25 2.55 17.06 12.51
N THR A 26 3.43 17.48 13.43
CA THR A 26 4.81 17.77 13.10
C THR A 26 5.24 16.50 12.40
N SER A 27 5.68 16.64 11.15
CA SER A 27 6.24 15.56 10.34
C SER A 27 7.47 15.03 11.08
N ALA A 28 7.21 14.32 12.16
CA ALA A 28 8.13 13.63 13.02
C ALA A 28 8.38 12.34 12.27
N GLY A 29 9.21 12.48 11.23
CA GLY A 29 9.70 11.39 10.40
C GLY A 29 8.60 10.46 9.94
N VAL A 30 7.90 10.82 8.86
CA VAL A 30 7.51 9.77 7.91
C VAL A 30 8.80 9.01 7.64
N PRO A 31 8.94 7.72 8.02
CA PRO A 31 10.13 6.98 7.70
C PRO A 31 10.21 6.94 6.17
N SER A 32 11.07 7.80 5.63
CA SER A 32 11.43 7.78 4.23
C SER A 32 11.94 6.37 3.91
N PHE A 33 11.47 5.80 2.80
CA PHE A 33 11.96 4.55 2.24
C PHE A 33 13.46 4.56 1.90
N ALA A 34 14.21 5.62 2.22
CA ALA A 34 15.66 5.51 2.34
C ALA A 34 16.10 4.42 3.36
N ASP A 35 15.23 4.06 4.31
CA ASP A 35 15.37 2.94 5.26
C ASP A 35 14.39 1.78 4.92
N ALA A 36 13.95 1.69 3.65
CA ALA A 36 13.04 0.67 3.13
C ALA A 36 13.50 -0.73 3.52
N LEU A 37 12.56 -1.66 3.48
CA LEU A 37 12.77 -3.10 3.48
C LEU A 37 13.77 -3.51 2.40
N ILE A 38 15.07 -3.33 2.66
CA ILE A 38 16.10 -3.83 1.79
C ILE A 38 16.18 -5.31 2.10
N VAL A 39 15.50 -6.12 1.29
CA VAL A 39 15.88 -7.51 1.13
C VAL A 39 17.21 -7.52 0.39
N ARG A 40 18.26 -7.16 1.12
CA ARG A 40 19.66 -7.18 0.69
C ARG A 40 20.10 -8.61 0.90
N GLY A 41 19.94 -9.44 -0.12
CA GLY A 41 20.47 -10.79 -0.09
C GLY A 41 19.77 -11.74 -1.03
N THR A 42 20.53 -12.18 -2.04
CA THR A 42 20.32 -13.34 -2.91
C THR A 42 19.23 -13.19 -3.97
N ALA A 43 19.40 -13.95 -5.06
CA ALA A 43 18.59 -13.94 -6.27
C ALA A 43 17.07 -13.88 -6.01
N PRO A 44 16.26 -13.34 -6.94
CA PRO A 44 14.81 -13.31 -6.79
C PRO A 44 14.26 -14.67 -6.39
N VAL A 45 13.37 -14.67 -5.41
CA VAL A 45 12.65 -15.89 -5.04
C VAL A 45 11.61 -16.17 -6.12
N ASN A 46 11.74 -17.32 -6.78
CA ASN A 46 10.75 -17.79 -7.76
C ASN A 46 9.67 -18.58 -7.03
N LEU A 47 8.42 -18.21 -7.26
CA LEU A 47 7.25 -18.69 -6.55
C LEU A 47 6.17 -19.11 -7.56
N ASP A 48 5.35 -20.09 -7.19
CA ASP A 48 4.10 -20.37 -7.91
C ASP A 48 3.01 -19.39 -7.46
N ALA A 49 1.96 -19.21 -8.26
CA ALA A 49 0.77 -18.47 -7.86
C ALA A 49 0.20 -18.99 -6.52
N GLY A 50 -0.28 -18.08 -5.68
CA GLY A 50 -0.77 -18.34 -4.34
C GLY A 50 0.32 -18.57 -3.27
N LYS A 51 1.60 -18.64 -3.65
CA LYS A 51 2.70 -18.76 -2.66
C LYS A 51 3.10 -17.39 -2.10
N VAL A 52 3.53 -17.42 -0.83
CA VAL A 52 3.86 -16.22 -0.07
C VAL A 52 5.36 -15.93 -0.16
N ALA A 53 5.71 -14.71 -0.56
CA ALA A 53 7.02 -14.11 -0.34
C ALA A 53 7.02 -13.41 1.02
N SER A 54 8.00 -13.70 1.88
CA SER A 54 8.20 -12.98 3.14
C SER A 54 9.40 -12.04 3.01
N LEU A 55 9.16 -10.75 3.19
CA LEU A 55 10.15 -9.70 3.15
C LEU A 55 10.30 -9.14 4.56
N ARG A 56 11.51 -9.14 5.12
CA ARG A 56 11.74 -8.78 6.52
C ARG A 56 12.91 -7.82 6.68
N SER A 57 12.73 -6.82 7.54
CA SER A 57 13.79 -5.95 8.06
C SER A 57 13.77 -5.98 9.58
N THR A 58 14.67 -5.22 10.20
CA THR A 58 14.68 -5.05 11.66
C THR A 58 13.42 -4.35 12.17
N ARG A 59 12.78 -3.50 11.36
CA ARG A 59 11.63 -2.67 11.76
C ARG A 59 10.29 -3.13 11.18
N ALA A 60 10.28 -3.80 10.03
CA ALA A 60 9.06 -4.22 9.34
C ALA A 60 9.11 -5.67 8.84
N ALA A 61 7.95 -6.30 8.71
CA ALA A 61 7.81 -7.60 8.08
C ALA A 61 6.53 -7.66 7.25
N LEU A 62 6.68 -7.91 5.95
CA LEU A 62 5.62 -7.94 4.96
C LEU A 62 5.56 -9.32 4.30
N GLU A 63 4.37 -9.87 4.20
CA GLU A 63 4.07 -11.06 3.43
C GLU A 63 3.25 -10.65 2.20
N ILE A 64 3.68 -11.10 1.03
CA ILE A 64 3.05 -10.80 -0.25
C ILE A 64 2.74 -12.12 -0.95
N SER A 65 1.56 -12.25 -1.56
CA SER A 65 1.26 -13.35 -2.48
C SER A 65 0.49 -12.85 -3.68
N ALA A 66 0.88 -13.31 -4.87
CA ALA A 66 0.13 -13.10 -6.10
C ALA A 66 -0.90 -14.22 -6.29
N GLY A 67 -2.10 -13.88 -6.71
CA GLY A 67 -3.22 -14.79 -6.88
C GLY A 67 -3.76 -14.83 -8.30
N GLU A 68 -5.09 -14.84 -8.39
CA GLU A 68 -5.86 -14.94 -9.63
C GLU A 68 -5.57 -13.81 -10.62
N LEU A 69 -5.60 -14.17 -11.90
CA LEU A 69 -5.58 -13.28 -13.04
C LEU A 69 -7.00 -12.98 -13.51
N THR A 70 -7.34 -11.72 -13.64
CA THR A 70 -8.60 -11.28 -14.24
C THR A 70 -8.32 -10.39 -15.45
N PHE A 71 -9.14 -10.52 -16.48
CA PHE A 71 -9.03 -9.70 -17.70
C PHE A 71 -10.25 -8.83 -17.79
N VAL A 72 -10.04 -7.51 -17.71
CA VAL A 72 -11.13 -6.53 -17.75
C VAL A 72 -10.94 -5.65 -18.97
N SER A 73 -11.95 -5.61 -19.83
CA SER A 73 -12.02 -4.63 -20.92
C SER A 73 -12.62 -3.33 -20.38
N GLY A 74 -11.76 -2.39 -20.00
CA GLY A 74 -12.12 -0.99 -19.77
C GLY A 74 -12.46 -0.58 -18.32
N SER A 75 -11.79 0.50 -17.91
CA SER A 75 -12.22 1.65 -17.06
C SER A 75 -11.02 2.58 -16.79
N CYS A 76 -9.81 2.11 -17.12
CA CYS A 76 -8.58 2.86 -17.00
C CYS A 76 -7.77 2.79 -18.31
N GLY A 77 -7.95 3.80 -19.15
CA GLY A 77 -7.54 3.75 -20.56
C GLY A 77 -8.43 2.81 -21.39
N GLU A 78 -8.65 3.12 -22.67
CA GLU A 78 -9.52 2.34 -23.58
C GLU A 78 -8.94 0.97 -23.99
N LYS A 79 -8.14 0.34 -23.12
CA LYS A 79 -7.34 -0.84 -23.44
C LYS A 79 -7.72 -2.04 -22.57
N THR A 80 -7.29 -3.22 -23.00
CA THR A 80 -7.45 -4.44 -22.21
C THR A 80 -6.50 -4.37 -21.02
N ILE A 81 -7.07 -4.42 -19.82
CA ILE A 81 -6.33 -4.42 -18.57
C ILE A 81 -6.32 -5.86 -18.03
N THR A 82 -5.12 -6.34 -17.72
CA THR A 82 -4.93 -7.55 -16.90
C THR A 82 -4.77 -7.10 -15.46
N THR A 83 -5.58 -7.63 -14.57
CA THR A 83 -5.48 -7.40 -13.13
C THR A 83 -4.96 -8.66 -12.44
N VAL A 84 -3.99 -8.48 -11.56
CA VAL A 84 -3.45 -9.56 -10.71
C VAL A 84 -3.89 -9.28 -9.28
N SER A 85 -4.61 -10.21 -8.67
CA SER A 85 -4.91 -10.09 -7.24
C SER A 85 -3.62 -10.25 -6.42
N VAL A 86 -3.35 -9.32 -5.51
CA VAL A 86 -2.19 -9.33 -4.63
C VAL A 86 -2.66 -9.24 -3.20
N THR A 87 -2.36 -10.25 -2.39
CA THR A 87 -2.59 -10.20 -0.94
C THR A 87 -1.33 -9.70 -0.24
N LEU A 88 -1.52 -8.75 0.67
CA LEU A 88 -0.50 -8.10 1.48
C LEU A 88 -0.86 -8.32 2.95
N ALA A 89 0.10 -8.73 3.77
CA ALA A 89 -0.07 -8.84 5.21
C ALA A 89 1.15 -8.33 5.95
N VAL A 90 0.97 -7.35 6.84
CA VAL A 90 2.06 -6.80 7.65
C VAL A 90 2.05 -7.51 8.99
N THR A 91 3.14 -8.20 9.30
CA THR A 91 3.28 -8.96 10.57
C THR A 91 4.09 -8.20 11.62
N LYS A 92 4.77 -7.12 11.23
CA LYS A 92 5.53 -6.22 12.10
C LYS A 92 5.71 -4.85 11.45
N GLY A 93 5.62 -3.77 12.24
CA GLY A 93 5.83 -2.41 11.78
C GLY A 93 4.73 -1.94 10.83
N SER A 94 5.07 -1.04 9.91
CA SER A 94 4.18 -0.61 8.83
C SER A 94 4.83 -0.87 7.47
N ALA A 95 4.01 -0.93 6.42
CA ALA A 95 4.44 -1.06 5.05
C ALA A 95 3.62 -0.13 4.14
N VAL A 96 4.30 0.65 3.30
CA VAL A 96 3.68 1.33 2.16
C VAL A 96 3.80 0.43 0.95
N VAL A 97 2.80 0.46 0.09
CA VAL A 97 2.74 -0.32 -1.14
C VAL A 97 2.61 0.66 -2.30
N ASP A 98 3.63 0.67 -3.15
CA ASP A 98 3.64 1.45 -4.39
C ASP A 98 3.37 0.51 -5.59
N PRO A 99 2.32 0.76 -6.40
CA PRO A 99 2.08 0.01 -7.63
C PRO A 99 3.29 -0.03 -8.57
N ALA A 100 4.15 1.00 -8.58
CA ALA A 100 5.34 1.04 -9.41
C ALA A 100 6.37 -0.06 -9.11
N TRP A 101 6.28 -0.69 -7.93
CA TRP A 101 7.13 -1.84 -7.55
C TRP A 101 6.64 -3.16 -8.13
N PHE A 102 5.49 -3.16 -8.80
CA PHE A 102 4.92 -4.33 -9.45
C PHE A 102 5.09 -4.23 -10.96
N GLN A 103 5.58 -5.32 -11.54
CA GLN A 103 5.75 -5.45 -12.97
C GLN A 103 5.21 -6.80 -13.43
N LEU A 104 4.68 -6.81 -14.64
CA LEU A 104 4.16 -8.00 -15.30
C LEU A 104 5.03 -8.33 -16.49
N GLU A 105 5.71 -9.47 -16.44
CA GLU A 105 6.41 -10.02 -17.58
C GLU A 105 5.43 -10.78 -18.46
N THR A 106 5.50 -10.55 -19.77
CA THR A 106 4.66 -11.17 -20.78
C THR A 106 5.32 -12.40 -21.39
N VAL A 107 4.52 -13.27 -22.02
CA VAL A 107 5.04 -14.43 -22.78
C VAL A 107 5.93 -13.97 -23.93
N SER A 108 5.60 -12.83 -24.55
CA SER A 108 6.41 -12.16 -25.57
C SER A 108 7.76 -11.61 -25.07
N GLY A 109 8.03 -11.65 -23.76
CA GLY A 109 9.30 -11.23 -23.15
C GLY A 109 9.39 -9.74 -22.84
N GLY A 110 8.27 -9.00 -22.95
CA GLY A 110 8.16 -7.63 -22.49
C GLY A 110 7.85 -7.55 -21.00
N THR A 111 8.13 -6.40 -20.40
CA THR A 111 7.78 -6.10 -19.01
C THR A 111 6.93 -4.84 -18.97
N VAL A 112 5.82 -4.88 -18.24
CA VAL A 112 4.87 -3.78 -18.10
C VAL A 112 4.74 -3.43 -16.62
N THR A 113 4.94 -2.16 -16.27
CA THR A 113 4.72 -1.67 -14.90
C THR A 113 3.23 -1.54 -14.60
N ALA A 114 2.83 -1.75 -13.34
CA ALA A 114 1.45 -1.54 -12.94
C ALA A 114 0.99 -0.10 -13.17
N LEU A 115 -0.29 0.08 -13.50
CA LEU A 115 -0.88 1.36 -13.82
C LEU A 115 -1.31 2.08 -12.53
N ALA A 116 -0.49 3.01 -12.05
CA ALA A 116 -0.75 3.76 -10.82
C ALA A 116 -2.09 4.51 -10.84
N ASP A 117 -2.44 5.14 -11.96
CA ASP A 117 -3.70 5.88 -12.13
C ASP A 117 -4.96 4.99 -12.05
N CYS A 118 -4.78 3.67 -12.21
CA CYS A 118 -5.84 2.67 -12.20
C CYS A 118 -5.94 1.93 -10.88
N TYR A 119 -4.94 2.10 -10.01
CA TYR A 119 -4.85 1.41 -8.75
C TYR A 119 -5.78 2.08 -7.73
N THR A 120 -6.70 1.31 -7.15
CA THR A 120 -7.66 1.77 -6.14
C THR A 120 -7.51 1.04 -4.81
N GLY A 121 -6.36 0.38 -4.60
CA GLY A 121 -6.08 -0.39 -3.39
C GLY A 121 -5.51 0.44 -2.24
N VAL A 122 -5.07 -0.26 -1.20
CA VAL A 122 -4.42 0.36 -0.04
C VAL A 122 -2.99 0.78 -0.37
N THR A 123 -2.56 1.92 0.14
CA THR A 123 -1.17 2.39 -0.02
C THR A 123 -0.34 2.20 1.24
N GLU A 124 -0.95 1.99 2.40
CA GLU A 124 -0.28 1.81 3.68
C GLU A 124 -1.02 0.77 4.52
N LEU A 125 -0.26 -0.05 5.24
CA LEU A 125 -0.72 -1.13 6.11
C LEU A 125 0.10 -1.16 7.40
N GLU A 126 -0.57 -1.40 8.52
CA GLU A 126 0.02 -1.53 9.84
C GLU A 126 0.11 -3.00 10.31
N ALA A 127 0.90 -3.24 11.36
CA ALA A 127 1.07 -4.57 11.91
C ALA A 127 -0.27 -5.21 12.33
N GLY A 128 -0.52 -6.42 11.82
CA GLY A 128 -1.75 -7.17 12.01
C GLY A 128 -2.78 -6.95 10.90
N GLU A 129 -2.56 -6.00 9.99
CA GLU A 129 -3.45 -5.76 8.88
C GLU A 129 -3.15 -6.65 7.67
N ARG A 130 -4.22 -6.89 6.90
CA ARG A 130 -4.20 -7.65 5.66
C ARG A 130 -5.12 -7.00 4.65
N ALA A 131 -4.65 -6.85 3.42
CA ALA A 131 -5.46 -6.39 2.30
C ALA A 131 -5.25 -7.28 1.08
N THR A 132 -6.29 -7.45 0.28
CA THR A 132 -6.18 -7.99 -1.09
C THR A 132 -6.50 -6.85 -2.04
N VAL A 133 -5.60 -6.58 -2.98
CA VAL A 133 -5.70 -5.48 -3.93
C VAL A 133 -5.57 -6.01 -5.35
N GLU A 134 -6.25 -5.37 -6.29
CA GLU A 134 -6.09 -5.67 -7.71
C GLU A 134 -4.99 -4.79 -8.29
N MET A 135 -3.96 -5.42 -8.85
CA MET A 135 -2.83 -4.73 -9.47
C MET A 135 -3.05 -4.68 -10.99
N PRO A 136 -3.36 -3.50 -11.59
CA PRO A 136 -3.72 -3.40 -12.99
C PRO A 136 -2.50 -3.23 -13.90
N PHE A 137 -2.51 -3.90 -15.06
CA PHE A 137 -1.46 -3.86 -16.07
C PHE A 137 -2.05 -3.76 -17.48
N GLU A 138 -1.40 -3.00 -18.36
CA GLU A 138 -1.74 -2.97 -19.78
C GLU A 138 -1.02 -4.11 -20.53
N ALA A 139 -1.48 -5.35 -20.33
CA ALA A 139 -0.93 -6.54 -20.98
C ALA A 139 -2.03 -7.53 -21.38
N ARG A 140 -1.74 -8.44 -22.32
CA ARG A 140 -2.70 -9.45 -22.81
C ARG A 140 -2.23 -10.89 -22.61
N ASP A 141 -0.95 -11.09 -22.37
CA ASP A 141 -0.26 -12.39 -22.28
C ASP A 141 0.61 -12.46 -21.02
N PRO A 142 0.03 -12.34 -19.80
CA PRO A 142 0.79 -12.41 -18.55
C PRO A 142 1.52 -13.75 -18.42
N LYS A 143 2.75 -13.70 -17.93
CA LYS A 143 3.57 -14.88 -17.63
C LYS A 143 4.01 -14.88 -16.17
N ARG A 144 4.57 -13.76 -15.70
CA ARG A 144 5.10 -13.64 -14.34
C ARG A 144 4.78 -12.30 -13.72
N LEU A 145 4.43 -12.29 -12.44
CA LEU A 145 4.42 -11.07 -11.64
C LEU A 145 5.80 -10.91 -10.98
N VAL A 146 6.35 -9.71 -11.06
CA VAL A 146 7.64 -9.34 -10.49
C VAL A 146 7.39 -8.25 -9.47
N PHE A 147 7.99 -8.39 -8.28
CA PHE A 147 7.94 -7.39 -7.22
C PHE A 147 9.35 -6.95 -6.82
N GLY A 148 9.54 -5.64 -6.75
CA GLY A 148 10.73 -5.00 -6.21
C GLY A 148 10.79 -3.51 -6.54
N ALA A 149 11.34 -2.72 -5.63
CA ALA A 149 11.54 -1.28 -5.86
C ALA A 149 12.59 -0.98 -6.94
N ASP A 150 13.53 -1.90 -7.18
CA ASP A 150 14.48 -1.86 -8.29
C ASP A 150 14.11 -2.92 -9.34
N PRO A 151 13.68 -2.54 -10.57
CA PRO A 151 13.36 -3.48 -11.64
C PRO A 151 14.50 -4.45 -11.98
N HIS A 152 15.75 -4.03 -11.79
CA HIS A 152 16.93 -4.82 -12.11
C HIS A 152 17.32 -5.77 -10.99
N GLN A 153 16.73 -5.61 -9.80
CA GLN A 153 16.97 -6.43 -8.62
C GLN A 153 15.63 -6.82 -7.97
N PRO A 154 14.82 -7.65 -8.64
CA PRO A 154 13.54 -8.07 -8.11
C PRO A 154 13.72 -8.89 -6.83
N GLN A 155 12.81 -8.70 -5.89
CA GLN A 155 12.79 -9.38 -4.59
C GLN A 155 11.96 -10.67 -4.65
N ALA A 156 10.89 -10.68 -5.44
CA ALA A 156 10.04 -11.85 -5.63
C ALA A 156 9.49 -11.92 -7.06
N VAL A 157 9.34 -13.14 -7.58
CA VAL A 157 8.79 -13.43 -8.90
C VAL A 157 7.80 -14.57 -8.79
N TRP A 158 6.54 -14.35 -9.16
CA TRP A 158 5.50 -15.37 -9.21
C TRP A 158 5.22 -15.81 -10.65
N GLN A 159 5.19 -17.11 -10.89
CA GLN A 159 4.65 -17.70 -12.11
C GLN A 159 3.13 -17.64 -12.04
N LEU A 160 2.49 -17.06 -13.07
CA LEU A 160 1.03 -16.85 -13.11
C LEU A 160 0.32 -17.89 -13.99
N SER A 161 0.99 -19.02 -14.26
CA SER A 161 0.60 -20.11 -15.16
C SER A 161 -0.82 -20.62 -14.97
#